data_AF-A0A316QB67-F1
#
_entry.id   AF-A0A316QB67-F1
#
_cell.length_a   1.000
_cell.length_b   1.000
_cell.length_c   1.000
_cell.angle_alpha   90.00
_cell.angle_beta   90.00
_cell.angle_gamma   90.00
#
_symmetry.space_group_name_H-M   'P 1'
#
loop_
_entity.id
_entity.type
_entity.pdbx_description
1 polymer ?
#
loop_
_entity_poly.entity_id
_entity_poly.type
_entity_poly.pdbx_seq_one_letter_code
_entity_poly.pdbx_strand_id
1 'polypeptide(L)'
;MELQPIRLALKEKKMTYEELSKKSNIPLGTIKRIMSGITPDPRESTVYAIKEALELIPKEKSQPALLPQDEQKLLDTYRKLDTVNKMHVSAYAEIRLEEQEKSASIFRRK
;
A
#
# COMPACT_ATOMS: atom_id res chain seq x y z
N MET A 1 15.57 -7.55 -16.67
CA MET A 1 14.31 -7.77 -15.93
C MET A 1 13.54 -8.94 -16.60
N GLU A 2 13.06 -9.95 -15.88
CA GLU A 2 12.43 -11.13 -16.53
C GLU A 2 10.93 -10.89 -16.86
N LEU A 3 10.58 -10.99 -18.16
CA LEU A 3 9.21 -10.89 -18.67
C LEU A 3 8.46 -12.24 -18.72
N GLN A 4 9.14 -13.34 -18.38
CA GLN A 4 8.59 -14.70 -18.31
C GLN A 4 7.33 -14.81 -17.43
N PRO A 5 7.29 -14.30 -16.18
CA PRO A 5 6.11 -14.44 -15.32
C PRO A 5 4.87 -13.72 -15.89
N ILE A 6 5.07 -12.64 -16.62
CA ILE A 6 3.99 -11.86 -17.24
C ILE A 6 3.32 -12.66 -18.37
N ARG A 7 4.11 -13.36 -19.19
CA ARG A 7 3.61 -14.20 -20.29
C ARG A 7 2.83 -15.40 -19.79
N LEU A 8 3.30 -16.04 -18.71
CA LEU A 8 2.60 -17.15 -18.07
C LEU A 8 1.25 -16.70 -17.48
N ALA A 9 1.26 -15.61 -16.71
CA ALA A 9 0.05 -15.07 -16.09
C ALA A 9 -1.01 -14.63 -17.13
N LEU A 10 -0.60 -14.08 -18.27
CA LEU A 10 -1.52 -13.78 -19.38
C LEU A 10 -2.20 -15.03 -19.94
N LYS A 11 -1.45 -16.13 -20.07
CA LYS A 11 -1.97 -17.42 -20.56
C LYS A 11 -2.92 -18.05 -19.55
N GLU A 12 -2.58 -18.02 -18.27
CA GLU A 12 -3.43 -18.54 -17.18
C GLU A 12 -4.74 -17.75 -17.06
N LYS A 13 -4.68 -16.42 -17.13
CA LYS A 13 -5.86 -15.55 -16.99
C LYS A 13 -6.67 -15.37 -18.28
N LYS A 14 -6.23 -15.97 -19.40
CA LYS A 14 -6.82 -15.82 -20.75
C LYS A 14 -7.11 -14.35 -21.11
N MET A 15 -6.26 -13.43 -20.65
CA MET A 15 -6.49 -11.99 -20.76
C MET A 15 -5.96 -11.50 -22.10
N THR A 16 -6.73 -10.66 -22.79
CA THR A 16 -6.30 -10.07 -24.07
C THR A 16 -5.34 -8.90 -23.83
N TYR A 17 -4.53 -8.55 -24.84
CA TYR A 17 -3.67 -7.36 -24.75
C TYR A 17 -4.46 -6.06 -24.59
N GLU A 18 -5.70 -6.01 -25.09
CA GLU A 18 -6.61 -4.87 -24.91
C GLU A 18 -7.08 -4.73 -23.46
N GLU A 19 -7.45 -5.83 -22.82
CA GLU A 19 -7.81 -5.86 -21.41
C GLU A 19 -6.62 -5.49 -20.52
N LEU A 20 -5.43 -6.02 -20.84
CA LEU A 20 -4.21 -5.65 -20.11
C LEU A 20 -3.90 -4.16 -20.26
N SER A 21 -4.08 -3.60 -21.46
CA SER A 21 -3.92 -2.16 -21.73
C SER A 21 -4.85 -1.31 -20.86
N LYS A 22 -6.14 -1.67 -20.80
CA LYS A 22 -7.12 -0.97 -19.97
C LYS A 22 -6.80 -1.10 -18.47
N LYS A 23 -6.41 -2.30 -18.00
CA LYS A 23 -6.12 -2.54 -16.58
C LYS A 23 -4.82 -1.91 -16.08
N SER A 24 -3.79 -1.86 -16.93
CA SER A 24 -2.47 -1.31 -16.58
C SER A 24 -2.30 0.18 -16.91
N ASN A 25 -3.29 0.78 -17.61
CA ASN A 25 -3.21 2.14 -18.13
C ASN A 25 -2.00 2.37 -19.05
N ILE A 26 -1.58 1.33 -19.78
CA ILE A 26 -0.45 1.39 -20.73
C ILE A 26 -1.01 1.26 -22.15
N PRO A 27 -0.55 2.07 -23.13
CA PRO A 27 -0.99 1.95 -24.51
C PRO A 27 -0.75 0.55 -25.10
N LEU A 28 -1.72 0.04 -25.86
CA LEU A 28 -1.66 -1.27 -26.51
C LEU A 28 -0.39 -1.47 -27.34
N GLY A 29 0.06 -0.43 -28.05
CA GLY A 29 1.29 -0.47 -28.84
C GLY A 29 2.54 -0.72 -27.97
N THR A 30 2.59 -0.12 -26.78
CA THR A 30 3.66 -0.32 -25.81
C THR A 30 3.64 -1.74 -25.26
N ILE A 31 2.47 -2.26 -24.91
CA ILE A 31 2.32 -3.65 -24.45
C ILE A 31 2.79 -4.62 -25.54
N LYS A 32 2.34 -4.45 -26.79
CA LYS A 32 2.77 -5.30 -27.91
C LYS A 32 4.29 -5.26 -28.11
N ARG A 33 4.92 -4.09 -28.02
CA ARG A 33 6.39 -3.93 -28.10
C ARG A 33 7.14 -4.65 -26.97
N ILE A 34 6.61 -4.59 -25.75
CA ILE A 34 7.20 -5.27 -24.59
C ILE A 34 7.04 -6.79 -24.73
N MET A 35 5.83 -7.25 -25.05
CA MET A 35 5.51 -8.66 -25.18
C MET A 35 6.26 -9.33 -26.36
N SER A 36 6.46 -8.61 -27.46
CA SER A 36 7.24 -9.07 -28.62
C SER A 36 8.76 -9.01 -28.41
N GLY A 37 9.25 -8.38 -27.34
CA GLY A 37 10.67 -8.25 -27.06
C GLY A 37 11.38 -7.12 -27.83
N ILE A 38 10.65 -6.28 -28.59
CA ILE A 38 11.19 -5.08 -29.25
C ILE A 38 11.71 -4.09 -28.20
N THR A 39 11.06 -4.04 -27.03
CA THR A 39 11.54 -3.27 -25.87
C THR A 39 12.04 -4.27 -24.82
N PRO A 40 13.34 -4.64 -24.88
CA PRO A 40 13.91 -5.69 -24.02
C PRO A 40 13.99 -5.26 -22.56
N ASP A 41 14.11 -3.95 -22.29
CA ASP A 41 14.19 -3.40 -20.94
C ASP A 41 13.18 -2.25 -20.74
N PRO A 42 11.90 -2.59 -20.49
CA PRO A 42 10.90 -1.60 -20.14
C PRO A 42 11.18 -1.00 -18.74
N ARG A 43 10.74 0.25 -18.54
CA ARG A 43 10.88 0.93 -17.25
C ARG A 43 10.22 0.12 -16.12
N GLU A 44 10.82 0.16 -14.92
CA GLU A 44 10.29 -0.53 -13.73
C GLU A 44 8.83 -0.19 -13.45
N SER A 45 8.44 1.09 -13.57
CA SER A 45 7.05 1.52 -13.39
C SER A 45 6.08 0.84 -14.37
N THR A 46 6.52 0.58 -15.60
CA THR A 46 5.73 -0.13 -16.62
C THR A 46 5.60 -1.61 -16.29
N VAL A 47 6.67 -2.24 -15.82
CA VAL A 47 6.63 -3.64 -15.39
C VAL A 47 5.77 -3.82 -14.14
N TYR A 48 5.85 -2.89 -13.20
CA TYR A 48 5.02 -2.86 -12.00
C TYR A 48 3.54 -2.75 -12.35
N ALA A 49 3.16 -1.79 -13.21
CA ALA A 49 1.78 -1.61 -13.64
C ALA A 49 1.22 -2.85 -14.39
N ILE A 50 2.04 -3.54 -15.18
CA ILE A 50 1.64 -4.79 -15.83
C ILE A 50 1.43 -5.91 -14.79
N LYS A 51 2.36 -6.06 -13.83
CA LYS A 51 2.24 -7.05 -12.75
C LYS A 51 1.04 -6.78 -11.83
N GLU A 52 0.76 -5.52 -11.53
CA GLU A 52 -0.41 -5.08 -10.77
C GLU A 52 -1.72 -5.37 -11.53
N ALA A 53 -1.77 -5.08 -12.84
CA ALA A 53 -2.92 -5.39 -13.68
C ALA A 53 -3.17 -6.90 -13.82
N LEU A 54 -2.11 -7.70 -13.73
CA LEU A 54 -2.16 -9.16 -13.66
C LEU A 54 -2.32 -9.69 -12.23
N GLU A 55 -2.49 -8.82 -11.24
CA GLU A 55 -2.63 -9.16 -9.80
C GLU A 55 -1.52 -10.08 -9.28
N LEU A 56 -0.34 -10.02 -9.91
CA LEU A 56 0.87 -10.75 -9.48
C LEU A 56 1.54 -10.09 -8.27
N ILE A 57 1.25 -8.80 -8.09
CA ILE A 57 1.62 -8.05 -6.90
C ILE A 57 0.29 -7.68 -6.24
N PRO A 58 0.10 -7.96 -4.94
CA PRO A 58 -1.05 -7.43 -4.24
C PRO A 58 -1.04 -5.93 -4.44
N LYS A 59 -2.15 -5.35 -4.91
CA LYS A 59 -2.32 -3.90 -4.80
C LYS A 59 -1.95 -3.58 -3.37
N GLU A 60 -0.89 -2.81 -3.16
CA GLU A 60 -0.75 -2.00 -1.97
C GLU A 60 -1.94 -1.05 -2.02
N LYS A 61 -3.11 -1.57 -1.68
CA LYS A 61 -4.13 -0.77 -1.09
C LYS A 61 -3.40 -0.27 0.14
N SER A 62 -2.99 0.99 0.10
CA SER A 62 -3.10 1.87 1.25
C SER A 62 -4.57 1.90 1.70
N GLN A 63 -5.18 0.75 1.95
CA GLN A 63 -6.25 0.63 2.90
C GLN A 63 -5.50 0.88 4.20
N PRO A 64 -5.68 2.05 4.85
CA PRO A 64 -5.26 2.14 6.23
C PRO A 64 -5.88 0.92 6.91
N ALA A 65 -5.05 0.11 7.56
CA ALA A 65 -5.52 -1.04 8.30
C ALA A 65 -6.76 -0.60 9.08
N LEU A 66 -7.88 -1.32 8.92
CA LEU A 66 -9.13 -0.96 9.60
C LEU A 66 -8.80 -0.85 11.09
N LEU A 67 -8.83 0.37 11.60
CA LEU A 67 -8.50 0.61 12.99
C LEU A 67 -9.53 -0.15 13.84
N PRO A 68 -9.12 -0.78 14.95
CA PRO A 68 -10.04 -1.32 15.93
C PRO A 68 -11.15 -0.31 16.25
N GLN A 69 -12.37 -0.80 16.53
CA GLN A 69 -13.55 0.05 16.74
C GLN A 69 -13.30 1.17 17.76
N ASP A 70 -12.54 0.87 18.81
CA ASP A 70 -12.20 1.82 19.87
C ASP A 70 -11.26 2.93 19.39
N GLU A 71 -10.26 2.58 18.56
CA GLU A 71 -9.34 3.54 17.95
C GLU A 71 -10.06 4.45 16.95
N GLN A 72 -10.97 3.88 16.15
CA GLN A 72 -11.77 4.65 15.21
C GLN A 72 -12.67 5.67 15.94
N LYS A 73 -13.33 5.25 17.02
CA LYS A 73 -14.17 6.13 17.84
C LYS A 73 -13.36 7.25 18.49
N LEU A 74 -12.16 6.94 18.98
CA LEU A 74 -11.25 7.94 19.54
C LEU A 74 -10.84 8.97 18.48
N LEU A 75 -10.47 8.52 17.29
CA LEU A 75 -10.08 9.37 16.17
C LEU A 75 -11.22 10.31 15.73
N ASP A 76 -12.43 9.78 15.60
CA ASP A 76 -13.59 10.56 15.18
C ASP A 76 -13.97 11.61 16.23
N THR A 77 -13.80 11.29 17.52
CA THR A 77 -13.98 12.24 18.62
C THR A 77 -12.91 13.32 18.59
N TYR A 78 -11.63 12.91 18.47
CA TYR A 78 -10.49 13.82 18.42
C TYR A 78 -10.58 14.81 17.25
N ARG A 79 -11.04 14.36 16.07
CA ARG A 79 -11.21 15.23 14.89
C ARG A 79 -12.20 16.38 15.12
N LYS A 80 -13.26 16.16 15.91
CA LYS A 80 -14.29 17.15 16.23
C LYS A 80 -13.85 18.19 17.27
N LEU A 81 -12.80 17.93 18.02
CA LEU A 81 -12.27 18.86 19.01
C LEU A 81 -11.63 20.09 18.35
N ASP A 82 -11.65 21.21 19.06
CA ASP A 82 -10.89 22.41 18.71
C ASP A 82 -9.39 22.23 18.99
N THR A 83 -8.59 23.22 18.59
CA THR A 83 -7.13 23.16 18.73
C THR A 83 -6.69 22.99 20.18
N VAL A 84 -7.33 23.69 21.13
CA VAL A 84 -6.97 23.66 22.54
C VAL A 84 -7.26 22.28 23.15
N ASN A 85 -8.44 21.71 22.88
CA ASN A 85 -8.78 20.38 23.40
C ASN A 85 -7.96 19.27 22.75
N LYS A 86 -7.56 19.42 21.48
CA LYS A 86 -6.60 18.51 20.83
C LYS A 86 -5.26 18.49 21.56
N MET A 87 -4.73 19.67 21.92
CA MET A 87 -3.49 19.78 22.68
C MET A 87 -3.57 19.09 24.05
N HIS A 88 -4.70 19.24 24.76
CA HIS A 88 -4.90 18.56 26.03
C HIS A 88 -4.90 17.03 25.90
N VAL A 89 -5.56 16.49 24.86
CA VAL A 89 -5.55 15.04 24.60
C VAL A 89 -4.14 14.55 24.27
N SER A 90 -3.40 15.27 23.42
CA SER A 90 -2.01 14.93 23.09
C SER A 90 -1.10 14.94 24.31
N ALA A 91 -1.14 16.01 25.12
CA ALA A 91 -0.33 16.13 26.32
C ALA A 91 -0.61 15.01 27.33
N TYR A 92 -1.88 14.65 27.53
CA TYR A 92 -2.24 13.56 28.43
C TYR A 92 -1.75 12.19 27.92
N ALA A 93 -1.85 11.95 26.61
CA ALA A 93 -1.34 10.71 26.01
C ALA A 93 0.18 10.60 26.18
N GLU A 94 0.93 11.69 25.96
CA GLU A 94 2.38 11.74 26.15
C GLU A 94 2.79 11.45 27.59
N ILE A 95 2.14 12.09 28.57
CA ILE A 95 2.40 11.86 30.01
C ILE A 95 2.23 10.38 30.37
N ARG A 96 1.13 9.76 29.91
CA ARG A 96 0.85 8.35 30.23
C ARG A 96 1.80 7.38 29.56
N LEU A 97 2.24 7.69 28.34
CA LEU A 97 3.26 6.91 27.66
C LEU A 97 4.58 6.95 28.43
N GLU A 98 5.01 8.13 28.87
CA GLU A 98 6.22 8.27 29.68
C GLU A 98 6.14 7.52 31.01
N GLU A 99 5.01 7.59 31.72
CA GLU A 99 4.80 6.88 32.99
C GLU A 99 4.90 5.36 32.82
N GLN A 100 4.32 4.82 31.73
CA GLN A 100 4.38 3.40 31.40
C GLN A 100 5.81 2.96 31.09
N GLU A 101 6.56 3.74 30.31
CA GLU A 101 7.96 3.47 29.97
C GLU A 101 8.88 3.54 31.21
N LYS A 102 8.70 4.55 32.06
CA LYS A 102 9.45 4.69 33.32
C LYS A 102 9.22 3.50 34.24
N SER A 103 7.96 3.09 34.41
CA SER A 103 7.57 1.93 35.21
C SER A 103 8.13 0.61 34.66
N ALA A 104 8.12 0.45 33.32
CA ALA A 104 8.71 -0.71 32.66
C ALA A 104 10.25 -0.75 32.80
N SER A 105 10.93 0.41 32.80
CA SER A 105 12.38 0.48 32.99
C SER A 105 12.82 0.15 34.42
N ILE A 106 12.01 0.51 35.43
CA ILE A 106 12.26 0.18 36.84
C ILE A 106 12.18 -1.33 37.04
N PHE A 107 11.23 -1.99 36.37
CA PHE A 107 11.03 -3.44 36.49
C PHE A 107 12.13 -4.27 35.78
N ARG A 108 12.77 -3.72 34.73
CA ARG A 108 13.88 -4.38 34.02
C ARG A 108 15.24 -4.27 34.72
N ARG A 109 15.35 -3.49 35.81
CA ARG A 109 16.60 -3.28 36.57
C ARG A 109 16.66 -4.03 37.91
N LYS A 110 15.64 -4.81 38.25
CA LYS A 110 15.64 -5.77 39.38
C LYS A 110 15.74 -7.19 38.84
#